data_AF-K7ZAE8-F1
#
_entry.id   AF-K7ZAE8-F1
#
_cell.length_a   1.000
_cell.length_b   1.000
_cell.length_c   1.000
_cell.angle_alpha   90.00
_cell.angle_beta   90.00
_cell.angle_gamma   90.00
#
_symmetry.space_group_name_H-M   'P 1'
#
loop_
_entity.id
_entity.type
_entity.pdbx_description
1 polymer ?
#
loop_
_entity_poly.entity_id
_entity_poly.type
_entity_poly.pdbx_seq_one_letter_code
_entity_poly.pdbx_strand_id
1 'polypeptide(L)'
;MATESKEEIYFAVCNAILKMEVAKGHLQWTLSDISRESNVTRSLIYYYFGKEKDKVLEEAYKFVISHIFNMERTKTVGIRERLRTVLRDVKNMPYLFVLYYLEKNAGTQFGKMINEAEALLMKAMKIEFPTLSEVQILEIYLKELGAIAFQLPPERVDDLFADYIKKN
;
A
#
# COMPACT_ATOMS: atom_id res chain seq x y z
N MET A 1 24.18 5.89 -17.31
CA MET A 1 24.12 4.74 -16.38
C MET A 1 24.25 5.31 -14.97
N ALA A 2 23.33 5.19 -14.02
CA ALA A 2 22.10 4.45 -13.94
C ALA A 2 21.17 5.21 -12.98
N THR A 3 20.04 5.71 -13.47
CA THR A 3 18.82 5.91 -12.70
C THR A 3 18.01 4.62 -12.81
N GLU A 4 18.61 3.48 -12.44
CA GLU A 4 17.84 2.45 -11.74
C GLU A 4 17.49 3.12 -10.41
N SER A 5 16.33 3.75 -10.39
CA SER A 5 16.10 4.98 -9.63
C SER A 5 16.02 4.66 -8.13
N LYS A 6 16.42 5.59 -7.25
CA LYS A 6 16.30 5.44 -5.78
C LYS A 6 14.97 4.83 -5.33
N GLU A 7 13.89 5.15 -6.05
CA GLU A 7 12.54 4.65 -5.84
C GLU A 7 12.41 3.15 -6.11
N GLU A 8 13.04 2.63 -7.17
CA GLU A 8 13.08 1.19 -7.47
C GLU A 8 13.81 0.41 -6.39
N ILE A 9 14.93 0.94 -5.89
CA ILE A 9 15.67 0.34 -4.75
C ILE A 9 14.78 0.34 -3.51
N TYR A 10 14.14 1.48 -3.20
CA TYR A 10 13.23 1.59 -2.05
C TYR A 10 12.09 0.57 -2.15
N PHE A 11 11.47 0.48 -3.33
CA PHE A 11 10.38 -0.44 -3.62
C PHE A 11 10.81 -1.91 -3.44
N ALA A 12 11.96 -2.30 -4.02
CA ALA A 12 12.49 -3.65 -3.93
C ALA A 12 12.79 -4.04 -2.47
N VAL A 13 13.39 -3.14 -1.70
CA VAL A 13 13.70 -3.37 -0.28
C VAL A 13 12.42 -3.46 0.56
N CYS A 14 11.46 -2.56 0.36
CA CYS A 14 10.17 -2.62 1.07
C CYS A 14 9.45 -3.94 0.76
N ASN A 15 9.36 -4.36 -0.50
CA ASN A 15 8.71 -5.61 -0.88
C ASN A 15 9.37 -6.83 -0.19
N ALA A 16 10.70 -6.86 -0.17
CA ALA A 16 11.45 -7.91 0.51
C ALA A 16 11.17 -7.93 2.03
N ILE A 17 11.08 -6.77 2.67
CA ILE A 17 10.73 -6.66 4.09
C ILE A 17 9.33 -7.22 4.34
N LEU A 18 8.33 -6.80 3.58
CA LEU A 18 6.95 -7.29 3.74
C LEU A 18 6.85 -8.80 3.54
N LYS A 19 7.52 -9.32 2.50
CA LYS A 19 7.57 -10.76 2.23
C LYS A 19 8.17 -11.52 3.41
N MET A 20 9.29 -11.04 3.94
CA MET A 20 9.96 -11.69 5.06
C MET A 20 9.17 -11.58 6.37
N GLU A 21 8.45 -10.48 6.57
CA GLU A 21 7.55 -10.30 7.71
C GLU A 21 6.42 -11.34 7.70
N VAL A 22 5.82 -11.59 6.53
CA VAL A 22 4.79 -12.64 6.36
C VAL A 22 5.40 -14.03 6.49
N ALA A 23 6.55 -14.27 5.85
CA ALA A 23 7.13 -15.62 5.75
C ALA A 23 7.79 -16.11 7.03
N LYS A 24 8.42 -15.22 7.80
CA LYS A 24 9.17 -15.57 9.02
C LYS A 24 8.49 -15.11 10.31
N GLY A 25 7.56 -14.17 10.23
CA GLY A 25 6.92 -13.56 11.38
C GLY A 25 7.62 -12.30 11.87
N HIS A 26 6.95 -11.61 12.80
CA HIS A 26 7.30 -10.26 13.21
C HIS A 26 8.74 -10.13 13.67
N LEU A 27 9.52 -9.34 12.93
CA LEU A 27 10.94 -9.12 13.20
C LEU A 27 11.72 -10.43 13.41
N GLN A 28 11.40 -11.51 12.68
CA GLN A 28 12.20 -12.77 12.71
C GLN A 28 13.18 -12.88 11.54
N TRP A 29 13.17 -11.92 10.63
CA TRP A 29 14.10 -11.84 9.49
C TRP A 29 15.39 -11.10 9.82
N THR A 30 16.39 -11.26 8.96
CA THR A 30 17.68 -10.56 9.06
C THR A 30 17.88 -9.66 7.86
N LEU A 31 18.76 -8.66 7.96
CA LEU A 31 19.12 -7.82 6.81
C LEU A 31 19.82 -8.60 5.69
N SER A 32 20.41 -9.75 6.02
CA SER A 32 20.94 -10.67 5.02
C SER A 32 19.80 -11.33 4.22
N ASP A 33 18.67 -11.62 4.85
CA ASP A 33 17.46 -12.10 4.14
C ASP A 33 16.93 -11.02 3.21
N ILE A 34 16.79 -9.79 3.70
CA ILE A 34 16.31 -8.65 2.90
C ILE A 34 17.23 -8.40 1.71
N SER A 35 18.54 -8.38 1.92
CA SER A 35 19.53 -8.16 0.87
C SER A 35 19.49 -9.23 -0.22
N ARG A 36 19.30 -10.50 0.17
CA ARG A 36 19.18 -11.61 -0.78
C ARG A 36 17.88 -11.53 -1.58
N GLU A 37 16.78 -11.20 -0.91
CA GLU A 37 15.46 -11.14 -1.53
C GLU A 37 15.31 -9.94 -2.46
N SER A 38 15.79 -8.75 -2.07
CA SER A 38 15.67 -7.53 -2.87
C SER A 38 16.76 -7.39 -3.95
N ASN A 39 17.80 -8.23 -3.91
CA ASN A 39 19.02 -8.07 -4.70
C ASN A 39 19.74 -6.72 -4.46
N VAL A 40 19.53 -6.12 -3.28
CA VAL A 40 20.17 -4.86 -2.86
C VAL A 40 21.21 -5.14 -1.78
N THR A 41 22.40 -4.52 -1.88
CA THR A 41 23.46 -4.72 -0.89
C THR A 41 23.06 -4.22 0.50
N ARG A 42 23.50 -4.90 1.57
CA ARG A 42 23.27 -4.45 2.96
C ARG A 42 23.72 -3.01 3.21
N SER A 43 24.83 -2.59 2.61
CA SER A 43 25.34 -1.22 2.73
C SER A 43 24.35 -0.19 2.20
N LEU A 44 23.68 -0.48 1.08
CA LEU A 44 22.69 0.41 0.50
C LEU A 44 21.36 0.39 1.29
N ILE A 45 20.97 -0.78 1.82
CA ILE A 45 19.84 -0.87 2.75
C ILE A 45 20.10 -0.01 3.99
N TYR A 46 21.28 -0.10 4.60
CA TYR A 46 21.65 0.73 5.75
C TYR A 46 21.64 2.22 5.45
N TYR A 47 22.08 2.60 4.25
CA TYR A 47 22.11 4.00 3.83
C TYR A 47 20.70 4.61 3.76
N TYR A 48 19.73 3.86 3.26
CA TYR A 48 18.35 4.35 3.07
C TYR A 48 17.44 4.13 4.28
N PHE A 49 17.52 2.98 4.94
CA PHE A 49 16.57 2.57 5.98
C PHE A 49 17.17 2.56 7.40
N GLY A 50 18.48 2.74 7.54
CA GLY A 50 19.18 2.63 8.82
C GLY A 50 19.44 1.18 9.24
N LYS A 51 19.89 1.00 10.48
CA LYS A 51 20.36 -0.31 11.01
C LYS A 51 19.36 -0.98 11.96
N GLU A 52 18.45 -0.20 12.51
CA GLU A 52 17.48 -0.63 13.53
C GLU A 52 16.30 -1.33 12.87
N LYS A 53 16.07 -2.60 13.21
CA LYS A 53 15.19 -3.47 12.42
C LYS A 53 13.72 -3.08 12.52
N ASP A 54 13.30 -2.61 13.68
CA ASP A 54 12.01 -2.00 13.95
C ASP A 54 11.81 -0.73 13.10
N LYS A 55 12.84 0.12 12.98
CA LYS A 55 12.80 1.33 12.15
C LYS A 55 12.73 1.03 10.66
N VAL A 56 13.51 0.04 10.21
CA VAL A 56 13.47 -0.47 8.83
C VAL A 56 12.07 -1.00 8.49
N LEU A 57 11.45 -1.75 9.43
CA LEU A 57 10.08 -2.24 9.26
C LEU A 57 9.06 -1.10 9.23
N GLU A 58 9.16 -0.15 10.17
CA GLU A 58 8.30 1.03 10.25
C GLU A 58 8.32 1.83 8.94
N GLU A 59 9.51 2.06 8.39
CA GLU A 59 9.70 2.76 7.12
C GLU A 59 9.08 1.99 5.94
N ALA A 60 9.24 0.66 5.90
CA ALA A 60 8.61 -0.17 4.88
C ALA A 60 7.08 -0.06 4.93
N TYR A 61 6.47 -0.08 6.12
CA TYR A 61 5.03 0.13 6.29
C TYR A 61 4.59 1.54 5.89
N LYS A 62 5.36 2.60 6.23
CA LYS A 62 5.03 3.97 5.82
C LYS A 62 5.01 4.13 4.31
N PHE A 63 6.08 3.68 3.64
CA PHE A 63 6.21 3.72 2.19
C PHE A 63 5.04 3.00 1.50
N VAL A 64 4.65 1.85 2.04
CA VAL A 64 3.54 1.02 1.60
C VAL A 64 2.19 1.70 1.77
N ILE A 65 1.91 2.21 2.97
CA ILE A 65 0.67 2.89 3.28
C ILE A 65 0.53 4.14 2.41
N SER A 66 1.63 4.88 2.21
CA SER A 66 1.61 6.05 1.35
C SER A 66 1.31 5.73 -0.11
N HIS A 67 1.80 4.59 -0.62
CA HIS A 67 1.49 4.10 -1.97
C HIS A 67 0.04 3.62 -2.11
N ILE A 68 -0.50 2.85 -1.15
CA ILE A 68 -1.88 2.34 -1.23
C ILE A 68 -2.91 3.46 -1.09
N PHE A 69 -2.74 4.30 -0.06
CA PHE A 69 -3.74 5.27 0.34
C PHE A 69 -3.49 6.66 -0.26
N ASN A 70 -2.41 6.83 -1.04
CA ASN A 70 -2.02 8.08 -1.69
C ASN A 70 -1.79 9.24 -0.70
N MET A 71 -1.22 8.93 0.47
CA MET A 71 -1.10 9.85 1.59
C MET A 71 0.01 10.91 1.44
N GLU A 72 1.00 10.66 0.57
CA GLU A 72 2.19 11.52 0.44
C GLU A 72 2.31 12.24 -0.91
N ARG A 73 1.42 11.97 -1.88
CA ARG A 73 1.56 12.59 -3.20
C ARG A 73 1.14 14.05 -3.15
N THR A 74 2.08 14.93 -3.51
CA THR A 74 1.90 16.38 -3.68
C THR A 74 0.77 16.76 -4.64
N LYS A 75 0.31 15.80 -5.46
CA LYS A 75 -0.95 15.87 -6.19
C LYS A 75 -1.87 14.74 -5.71
N THR A 76 -3.02 15.11 -5.16
CA THR A 76 -4.13 14.18 -4.99
C THR A 76 -4.53 13.66 -6.37
N VAL A 77 -4.36 12.36 -6.59
CA VAL A 77 -4.97 11.68 -7.74
C VAL A 77 -6.39 11.28 -7.36
N GLY A 78 -7.33 11.32 -8.32
CA GLY A 78 -8.70 10.87 -8.08
C GLY A 78 -8.73 9.41 -7.62
N ILE A 79 -9.77 9.04 -6.87
CA ILE A 79 -9.94 7.72 -6.24
C ILE A 79 -9.77 6.58 -7.25
N ARG A 80 -10.27 6.75 -8.48
CA ARG A 80 -10.12 5.77 -9.56
C ARG A 80 -8.67 5.58 -10.02
N GLU A 81 -7.93 6.66 -10.23
CA GLU A 81 -6.54 6.55 -10.67
C GLU A 81 -5.62 6.01 -9.58
N ARG A 82 -5.94 6.35 -8.32
CA ARG A 82 -5.34 5.70 -7.16
C ARG A 82 -5.59 4.20 -7.21
N LEU A 83 -6.82 3.73 -7.38
CA LEU A 83 -7.12 2.29 -7.44
C LEU A 83 -6.36 1.60 -8.57
N ARG A 84 -6.26 2.19 -9.77
CA ARG A 84 -5.45 1.65 -10.87
C ARG A 84 -3.99 1.47 -10.47
N THR A 85 -3.43 2.46 -9.77
CA THR A 85 -2.06 2.40 -9.25
C THR A 85 -1.92 1.26 -8.23
N VAL A 86 -2.81 1.18 -7.26
CA VAL A 86 -2.80 0.11 -6.25
C VAL A 86 -2.92 -1.29 -6.88
N LEU A 87 -3.78 -1.47 -7.89
CA LEU A 87 -3.92 -2.74 -8.61
C LEU A 87 -2.63 -3.15 -9.32
N ARG A 88 -1.86 -2.20 -9.86
CA ARG A 88 -0.52 -2.46 -10.43
C ARG A 88 0.49 -2.81 -9.33
N ASP A 89 0.47 -2.07 -8.23
CA ASP A 89 1.45 -2.23 -7.15
C ASP A 89 1.25 -3.55 -6.40
N VAL A 90 0.00 -3.93 -6.06
CA VAL A 90 -0.32 -5.21 -5.39
C VAL A 90 0.07 -6.41 -6.26
N LYS A 91 -0.02 -6.29 -7.59
CA LYS A 91 0.45 -7.34 -8.50
C LYS A 91 1.95 -7.60 -8.36
N ASN A 92 2.73 -6.56 -8.12
CA ASN A 92 4.19 -6.64 -7.94
C ASN A 92 4.59 -6.88 -6.46
N MET A 93 3.72 -6.53 -5.52
CA MET A 93 3.91 -6.65 -4.07
C MET A 93 2.69 -7.33 -3.41
N PRO A 94 2.46 -8.63 -3.60
CA PRO A 94 1.24 -9.28 -3.10
C PRO A 94 1.12 -9.27 -1.58
N TYR A 95 2.25 -9.26 -0.86
CA TYR A 95 2.29 -9.22 0.61
C TYR A 95 1.73 -7.93 1.20
N LEU A 96 1.59 -6.89 0.38
CA LEU A 96 0.97 -5.62 0.71
C LEU A 96 -0.47 -5.82 1.24
N PHE A 97 -1.27 -6.54 0.46
CA PHE A 97 -2.66 -6.80 0.79
C PHE A 97 -2.79 -7.83 1.92
N VAL A 98 -1.87 -8.79 2.00
CA VAL A 98 -1.80 -9.78 3.08
C VAL A 98 -1.56 -9.10 4.42
N LEU A 99 -0.56 -8.22 4.51
CA LEU A 99 -0.25 -7.51 5.75
C LEU A 99 -1.33 -6.52 6.14
N TYR A 100 -1.97 -5.84 5.17
CA TYR A 100 -3.17 -5.05 5.45
C TYR A 100 -4.22 -5.89 6.18
N TYR A 101 -4.54 -7.08 5.65
CA TYR A 101 -5.54 -7.97 6.25
C TYR A 101 -5.14 -8.46 7.65
N LEU A 102 -3.86 -8.81 7.85
CA LEU A 102 -3.35 -9.30 9.13
C LEU A 102 -3.29 -8.21 10.20
N GLU A 103 -2.86 -6.99 9.84
CA GLU A 103 -2.53 -5.94 10.80
C GLU A 103 -3.71 -5.03 11.16
N LYS A 104 -4.66 -4.78 10.24
CA LYS A 104 -5.74 -3.78 10.40
C LYS A 104 -6.47 -3.88 11.75
N ASN A 105 -6.74 -5.11 12.20
CA ASN A 105 -7.48 -5.40 13.43
C ASN A 105 -6.61 -5.96 14.56
N ALA A 106 -5.28 -6.03 14.39
CA ALA A 106 -4.38 -6.66 15.36
C ALA A 106 -4.05 -5.76 16.57
N GLY A 107 -4.46 -4.48 16.56
CA GLY A 107 -4.16 -3.53 17.65
C GLY A 107 -2.69 -3.11 17.73
N THR A 108 -1.88 -3.48 16.74
CA THR A 108 -0.47 -3.13 16.62
C THR A 108 -0.29 -1.66 16.20
N GLN A 109 0.94 -1.16 16.26
CA GLN A 109 1.26 0.17 15.72
C GLN A 109 0.96 0.26 14.21
N PHE A 110 1.18 -0.82 13.45
CA PHE A 110 0.92 -0.85 12.01
C PHE A 110 -0.58 -0.88 11.71
N GLY A 111 -1.36 -1.63 12.51
CA GLY A 111 -2.82 -1.57 12.45
C GLY A 111 -3.36 -0.16 12.67
N LYS A 112 -2.81 0.58 13.64
CA LYS A 112 -3.18 2.00 13.86
C LYS A 112 -2.86 2.87 12.64
N MET A 113 -1.67 2.74 12.06
CA MET A 113 -1.28 3.47 10.85
C MET A 113 -2.23 3.17 9.66
N ILE A 114 -2.62 1.91 9.49
CA ILE A 114 -3.57 1.50 8.45
C ILE A 114 -4.93 2.15 8.66
N ASN A 115 -5.46 2.10 9.90
CA ASN A 115 -6.77 2.66 10.23
C ASN A 115 -6.79 4.19 10.05
N GLU A 116 -5.70 4.88 10.38
CA GLU A 116 -5.55 6.31 10.15
C GLU A 116 -5.55 6.66 8.64
N ALA A 117 -4.81 5.92 7.83
CA ALA A 117 -4.75 6.10 6.39
C ALA A 117 -6.09 5.79 5.71
N GLU A 118 -6.79 4.75 6.15
CA GLU A 118 -8.12 4.40 5.68
C GLU A 118 -9.15 5.49 6.03
N ALA A 119 -9.13 6.03 7.25
CA ALA A 119 -10.02 7.13 7.63
C ALA A 119 -9.82 8.37 6.74
N LEU A 120 -8.58 8.63 6.32
CA LEU A 120 -8.27 9.72 5.39
C LEU A 120 -8.74 9.41 3.97
N LEU A 121 -8.60 8.17 3.50
CA LEU A 121 -9.17 7.73 2.23
C LEU A 121 -10.70 7.85 2.21
N MET A 122 -11.39 7.46 3.28
CA MET A 122 -12.85 7.61 3.39
C MET A 122 -13.29 9.07 3.30
N LYS A 123 -12.55 9.99 3.93
CA LYS A 123 -12.77 11.44 3.79
C LYS A 123 -12.55 11.90 2.34
N ALA A 124 -11.48 11.43 1.69
CA ALA A 124 -11.20 11.77 0.29
C ALA A 124 -12.30 11.27 -0.66
N MET A 125 -12.81 10.04 -0.47
CA MET A 125 -13.94 9.51 -1.23
C MET A 125 -15.20 10.35 -1.04
N LYS A 126 -15.47 10.81 0.19
CA LYS A 126 -16.62 11.68 0.46
C LYS A 126 -16.48 13.05 -0.19
N ILE A 127 -15.26 13.57 -0.35
CA ILE A 127 -15.00 14.80 -1.10
C ILE A 127 -15.23 14.59 -2.60
N GLU A 128 -14.76 13.48 -3.17
CA GLU A 128 -14.94 13.17 -4.61
C GLU A 128 -16.39 12.83 -4.96
N PHE A 129 -17.14 12.22 -4.03
CA PHE A 129 -18.53 11.82 -4.21
C PHE A 129 -19.44 12.47 -3.14
N PRO A 130 -19.63 13.80 -3.17
CA PRO A 130 -20.28 14.55 -2.08
C PRO A 130 -21.74 14.17 -1.89
N THR A 131 -22.43 13.74 -2.95
CA THR A 131 -23.86 13.38 -2.95
C THR A 131 -24.15 12.01 -2.33
N LEU A 132 -23.14 11.14 -2.23
CA LEU A 132 -23.32 9.77 -1.73
C LEU A 132 -23.42 9.73 -0.20
N SER A 133 -24.29 8.88 0.33
CA SER A 133 -24.36 8.60 1.77
C SER A 133 -23.09 7.90 2.28
N GLU A 134 -22.86 7.92 3.60
CA GLU A 134 -21.73 7.21 4.21
C GLU A 134 -21.74 5.71 3.90
N VAL A 135 -22.92 5.10 3.83
CA VAL A 135 -23.08 3.69 3.44
C VAL A 135 -22.62 3.46 2.01
N GLN A 136 -22.95 4.36 1.08
CA GLN A 136 -22.50 4.25 -0.31
C GLN A 136 -20.99 4.49 -0.47
N ILE A 137 -20.40 5.35 0.36
CA ILE A 137 -18.93 5.49 0.42
C ILE A 137 -18.30 4.19 0.93
N LEU A 138 -18.88 3.55 1.95
CA LEU A 138 -18.44 2.25 2.42
C LEU A 138 -18.58 1.17 1.35
N GLU A 139 -19.68 1.14 0.59
CA GLU A 139 -19.85 0.22 -0.54
C GLU A 139 -18.75 0.41 -1.60
N ILE A 140 -18.39 1.65 -1.92
CA ILE A 140 -17.28 1.96 -2.83
C ILE A 140 -15.98 1.37 -2.27
N TYR A 141 -15.68 1.63 -0.99
CA TYR A 141 -14.46 1.11 -0.37
C TYR A 141 -14.41 -0.42 -0.35
N LEU A 142 -15.54 -1.08 -0.06
CA LEU A 142 -15.65 -2.55 -0.14
C LEU A 142 -15.43 -3.08 -1.56
N LYS A 143 -15.93 -2.37 -2.58
CA LYS A 143 -15.68 -2.68 -3.99
C LYS A 143 -14.19 -2.54 -4.34
N GLU A 144 -13.49 -1.53 -3.82
CA GLU A 144 -12.05 -1.39 -4.01
C GLU A 144 -11.28 -2.55 -3.38
N LEU A 145 -11.59 -2.91 -2.13
CA LEU A 145 -10.98 -4.07 -1.46
C LEU A 145 -11.24 -5.37 -2.23
N GLY A 146 -12.46 -5.56 -2.74
CA GLY A 146 -12.80 -6.67 -3.62
C GLY A 146 -11.98 -6.64 -4.91
N ALA A 147 -11.88 -5.49 -5.57
CA ALA A 147 -11.08 -5.35 -6.79
C ALA A 147 -9.61 -5.72 -6.55
N ILE A 148 -9.03 -5.32 -5.42
CA ILE A 148 -7.67 -5.69 -5.04
C ILE A 148 -7.55 -7.20 -4.80
N ALA A 149 -8.45 -7.77 -4.00
CA ALA A 149 -8.44 -9.19 -3.65
C ALA A 149 -8.57 -10.12 -4.89
N PHE A 150 -9.43 -9.73 -5.84
CA PHE A 150 -9.65 -10.47 -7.09
C PHE A 150 -8.71 -10.06 -8.22
N GLN A 151 -7.75 -9.16 -7.96
CA GLN A 151 -6.81 -8.62 -8.95
C GLN A 151 -7.52 -8.13 -10.23
N LEU A 152 -8.52 -7.27 -10.04
CA LEU A 152 -9.24 -6.64 -11.14
C LEU A 152 -8.23 -5.99 -12.10
N PRO A 153 -8.34 -6.22 -13.43
CA PRO A 153 -7.49 -5.52 -14.38
C PRO A 153 -7.67 -3.99 -14.26
N PRO A 154 -6.59 -3.19 -14.18
CA PRO A 154 -6.69 -1.74 -13.98
C PRO A 154 -7.56 -1.00 -15.00
N GLU A 155 -7.66 -1.50 -16.23
CA GLU A 155 -8.52 -0.97 -17.29
C GLU A 155 -10.01 -1.08 -16.98
N ARG A 156 -10.41 -2.00 -16.09
CA ARG A 156 -11.81 -2.21 -15.66
C ARG A 156 -12.21 -1.37 -14.46
N VAL A 157 -11.33 -0.50 -13.97
CA VAL A 157 -11.65 0.36 -12.82
C VAL A 157 -12.85 1.27 -13.12
N ASP A 158 -13.00 1.83 -14.32
CA ASP A 158 -14.16 2.70 -14.58
C ASP A 158 -15.50 1.94 -14.52
N ASP A 159 -15.53 0.67 -14.95
CA ASP A 159 -16.72 -0.18 -14.87
C ASP A 159 -17.18 -0.35 -13.41
N LEU A 160 -16.24 -0.48 -12.48
CA LEU A 160 -16.50 -0.67 -11.05
C LEU A 160 -17.25 0.53 -10.42
N PHE A 161 -17.02 1.73 -10.97
CA PHE A 161 -17.58 2.99 -10.47
C PHE A 161 -18.72 3.54 -11.34
N ALA A 162 -19.12 2.85 -12.42
CA ALA A 162 -20.09 3.34 -13.40
C ALA A 162 -21.41 3.81 -12.77
N ASP A 163 -21.89 3.10 -11.73
CA ASP A 163 -23.15 3.41 -11.04
C ASP A 163 -23.07 4.67 -10.16
N TYR A 164 -21.87 5.06 -9.73
CA TYR A 164 -21.65 6.21 -8.85
C TYR A 164 -21.30 7.47 -9.65
N ILE A 165 -20.68 7.32 -10.81
CA ILE A 165 -20.37 8.42 -11.73
C ILE A 165 -21.67 9.03 -12.27
N LYS A 166 -22.66 8.20 -12.63
CA LYS A 166 -23.95 8.70 -13.17
C LYS A 166 -24.80 9.47 -12.14
N LYS A 167 -24.46 9.37 -10.84
CA LYS A 167 -25.20 9.97 -9.73
C LYS A 167 -24.57 11.26 -9.19
N ASN A 168 -23.36 11.60 -9.66
CA ASN A 168 -22.72 12.88 -9.39
C ASN A 168 -22.80 13.77 -10.63
#